data_AF-A0A484D6S1-F1
#
_entry.id   AF-A0A484D6S1-F1
#
_cell.length_a   1.000
_cell.length_b   1.000
_cell.length_c   1.000
_cell.angle_alpha   90.00
_cell.angle_beta   90.00
_cell.angle_gamma   90.00
#
_symmetry.space_group_name_H-M   'P 1'
#
loop_
_entity.id
_entity.type
_entity.pdbx_description
1 polymer ?
#
loop_
_entity_poly.entity_id
_entity_poly.type
_entity_poly.pdbx_seq_one_letter_code
_entity_poly.pdbx_strand_id
1 'polypeptide(L)'
;MMTPSVVFVLLAVLGHTSATFDPNIARGGNVIQSSLYGNEVPERAIDGNRASNLGQRSCSVTKKDFKPWWRLDLLKTYQINTVTITNRRDCCAARINGAEIRIGDSLSDNGNDNPRCAVISSIKAGTSQTFVCNGMEGRYVNIVIPGRREFLTLCEVEVTGQVLDPNIARGGNVIQSSLYEDGIPERAIDGNCASNWVQRSCTHTNNDFKPWWRLDLLKTYQINTVTITNRGDCCPERINGAEIHIGNSLNDNGNGNPR
;
A
#
# COMPACT_ATOMS: atom_id res chain seq x y z
N MET A 1 27.41 -12.28 -40.16
CA MET A 1 25.99 -12.62 -39.89
C MET A 1 25.85 -12.89 -38.40
N MET A 2 25.50 -11.86 -37.63
CA MET A 2 25.25 -11.83 -36.18
C MET A 2 24.23 -10.68 -35.98
N THR A 3 22.96 -10.95 -35.64
CA THR A 3 22.29 -10.82 -34.29
C THR A 3 21.98 -9.37 -33.87
N PRO A 4 21.03 -9.08 -32.94
CA PRO A 4 19.57 -8.98 -33.11
C PRO A 4 19.00 -7.59 -32.66
N SER A 5 17.69 -7.34 -32.89
CA SER A 5 16.93 -6.12 -32.52
C SER A 5 15.95 -6.40 -31.36
N VAL A 6 15.66 -5.39 -30.55
CA VAL A 6 15.24 -5.54 -29.14
C VAL A 6 13.75 -5.37 -28.85
N VAL A 7 13.42 -5.90 -27.67
CA VAL A 7 12.11 -6.07 -27.06
C VAL A 7 11.94 -5.05 -25.92
N PHE A 8 10.70 -4.62 -25.76
CA PHE A 8 10.28 -3.84 -24.61
C PHE A 8 9.23 -4.60 -23.80
N VAL A 9 9.23 -4.33 -22.50
CA VAL A 9 8.98 -5.31 -21.45
C VAL A 9 7.87 -4.81 -20.55
N LEU A 10 6.66 -5.36 -20.67
CA LEU A 10 5.58 -5.02 -19.74
C LEU A 10 5.75 -5.71 -18.40
N LEU A 11 5.84 -4.95 -17.29
CA LEU A 11 6.16 -5.62 -16.04
C LEU A 11 5.69 -5.02 -14.73
N ALA A 12 4.98 -5.88 -14.02
CA ALA A 12 4.55 -5.67 -12.67
C ALA A 12 5.68 -5.76 -11.65
N VAL A 13 6.20 -4.61 -11.22
CA VAL A 13 7.24 -4.58 -10.20
C VAL A 13 6.60 -4.83 -8.85
N LEU A 14 7.00 -5.86 -8.10
CA LEU A 14 6.57 -6.06 -6.71
C LEU A 14 7.74 -5.64 -5.81
N GLY A 15 7.69 -4.43 -5.28
CA GLY A 15 8.74 -3.89 -4.41
C GLY A 15 8.40 -4.06 -2.93
N HIS A 16 9.27 -4.71 -2.15
CA HIS A 16 9.23 -4.71 -0.69
C HIS A 16 10.39 -3.89 -0.16
N THR A 17 10.14 -2.68 0.31
CA THR A 17 11.12 -1.75 0.89
C THR A 17 11.88 -2.36 2.08
N SER A 18 13.22 -2.24 2.07
CA SER A 18 14.07 -2.34 3.26
C SER A 18 14.47 -0.93 3.74
N ALA A 19 13.46 -0.09 4.02
CA ALA A 19 13.46 0.57 5.32
C ALA A 19 13.26 -0.55 6.36
N THR A 20 13.64 -0.38 7.63
CA THR A 20 13.09 -1.27 8.67
C THR A 20 11.60 -1.38 8.40
N PHE A 21 11.13 -2.56 7.97
CA PHE A 21 9.76 -2.75 7.53
C PHE A 21 8.95 -2.46 8.77
N ASP A 22 8.44 -1.23 8.89
CA ASP A 22 7.57 -0.88 9.98
C ASP A 22 6.32 -1.69 9.68
N PRO A 23 6.08 -2.79 10.42
CA PRO A 23 4.96 -3.65 10.11
C PRO A 23 3.65 -2.87 10.28
N ASN A 24 3.70 -1.71 10.95
CA ASN A 24 2.59 -0.79 11.10
C ASN A 24 2.36 0.06 9.83
N ILE A 25 1.54 -0.45 8.91
CA ILE A 25 1.11 0.29 7.70
C ILE A 25 0.20 1.49 8.01
N ALA A 26 -0.25 1.68 9.26
CA ALA A 26 -1.14 2.78 9.63
C ALA A 26 -0.46 4.16 9.64
N ARG A 27 0.86 4.23 9.89
CA ARG A 27 1.60 5.50 10.02
C ARG A 27 1.63 6.33 8.74
N GLY A 28 1.46 5.69 7.58
CA GLY A 28 1.39 6.37 6.28
C GLY A 28 -0.03 6.75 5.87
N GLY A 29 -1.03 6.44 6.68
CA GLY A 29 -2.43 6.67 6.37
C GLY A 29 -2.95 8.03 6.87
N ASN A 30 -4.13 8.40 6.38
CA ASN A 30 -4.87 9.57 6.84
C ASN A 30 -5.94 9.14 7.83
N VAL A 31 -6.15 9.90 8.90
CA VAL A 31 -7.11 9.54 9.93
C VAL A 31 -8.11 10.64 10.21
N ILE A 32 -9.34 10.26 10.53
CA ILE A 32 -10.39 11.16 10.99
C ILE A 32 -11.20 10.47 12.10
N GLN A 33 -11.96 11.25 12.87
CA GLN A 33 -12.84 10.73 13.92
C GLN A 33 -14.16 11.50 13.95
N SER A 34 -15.19 10.90 14.53
CA SER A 34 -16.56 11.42 14.54
C SER A 34 -16.68 12.83 15.12
N SER A 35 -15.85 13.15 16.11
CA SER A 35 -15.74 14.49 16.68
C SER A 35 -14.41 14.67 17.42
N LEU A 36 -14.04 15.92 17.69
CA LEU A 36 -12.82 16.27 18.42
C LEU A 36 -13.14 16.69 19.86
N TYR A 37 -12.62 15.95 20.85
CA TYR A 37 -12.66 16.38 22.25
C TYR A 37 -11.41 17.21 22.59
N GLY A 38 -11.60 18.51 22.86
CA GLY A 38 -10.49 19.41 23.15
C GLY A 38 -9.47 19.45 22.00
N ASN A 39 -8.23 19.05 22.29
CA ASN A 39 -7.13 18.99 21.32
C ASN A 39 -6.64 17.55 21.06
N GLU A 40 -7.49 16.55 21.31
CA GLU A 40 -7.18 15.12 21.18
C GLU A 40 -7.44 14.62 19.74
N VAL A 41 -6.58 15.07 18.83
CA VAL A 41 -6.68 14.86 17.38
C VAL A 41 -6.53 13.38 16.98
N PRO A 42 -7.17 12.92 15.88
CA PRO A 42 -7.17 11.52 15.48
C PRO A 42 -5.78 10.95 15.14
N GLU A 43 -4.84 11.80 14.69
CA GLU A 43 -3.48 11.46 14.28
C GLU A 43 -2.63 10.88 15.41
N ARG A 44 -2.96 11.23 16.66
CA ARG A 44 -2.30 10.66 17.85
C ARG A 44 -2.46 9.14 17.99
N ALA A 45 -3.44 8.56 17.31
CA ALA A 45 -3.62 7.10 17.32
C ALA A 45 -2.71 6.38 16.31
N ILE A 46 -1.96 7.07 15.46
CA ILE A 46 -1.02 6.47 14.50
C ILE A 46 0.34 7.19 14.53
N ASP A 47 0.65 7.88 15.62
CA ASP A 47 1.86 8.69 15.75
C ASP A 47 3.11 7.84 16.10
N GLY A 48 2.92 6.55 16.36
CA GLY A 48 3.98 5.62 16.68
C GLY A 48 4.33 5.56 18.16
N ASN A 49 3.54 6.17 19.05
CA ASN A 49 3.82 6.28 20.46
C ASN A 49 2.66 5.75 21.31
N ARG A 50 2.87 4.58 21.92
CA ARG A 50 1.88 3.90 22.80
C ARG A 50 1.69 4.54 24.19
N ALA A 51 2.06 5.81 24.37
CA ALA A 51 1.88 6.51 25.63
C ALA A 51 0.40 6.63 25.98
N SER A 52 -0.03 5.90 27.02
CA SER A 52 -1.44 5.61 27.27
C SER A 52 -2.09 6.48 28.36
N ASN A 53 -1.36 7.41 28.96
CA ASN A 53 -1.97 8.43 29.82
C ASN A 53 -2.38 9.62 28.95
N LEU A 54 -3.63 10.09 29.08
CA LEU A 54 -4.14 11.17 28.22
C LEU A 54 -3.29 12.45 28.26
N GLY A 55 -2.73 12.79 29.43
CA GLY A 55 -1.85 13.95 29.59
C GLY A 55 -0.53 13.89 28.80
N GLN A 56 -0.14 12.73 28.28
CA GLN A 56 1.04 12.56 27.43
C GLN A 56 0.80 12.94 25.97
N ARG A 57 -0.44 13.28 25.60
CA ARG A 57 -0.83 13.77 24.27
C ARG A 57 -0.51 12.80 23.11
N SER A 58 -0.65 11.50 23.37
CA SER A 58 -0.54 10.40 22.39
C SER A 58 -1.82 9.55 22.34
N CYS A 59 -2.98 10.14 22.64
CA CYS A 59 -4.25 9.46 22.41
C CYS A 59 -5.19 10.35 21.60
N SER A 60 -5.98 9.74 20.72
CA SER A 60 -7.15 10.39 20.11
C SER A 60 -8.35 10.27 21.04
N VAL A 61 -9.24 11.27 21.05
CA VAL A 61 -10.47 11.24 21.84
C VAL A 61 -11.63 11.91 21.11
N THR A 62 -12.74 11.19 20.97
CA THR A 62 -14.01 11.77 20.53
C THR A 62 -14.75 12.43 21.68
N LYS A 63 -15.72 13.30 21.39
CA LYS A 63 -16.74 13.69 22.38
C LYS A 63 -17.62 12.48 22.74
N LYS A 64 -18.50 12.68 23.71
CA LYS A 64 -19.52 11.69 24.11
C LYS A 64 -20.66 11.63 23.08
N ASP A 65 -20.37 11.04 21.94
CA ASP A 65 -21.30 10.97 20.81
C ASP A 65 -22.08 9.66 20.81
N PHE A 66 -23.20 9.61 20.12
CA PHE A 66 -23.86 8.35 19.81
C PHE A 66 -23.10 7.66 18.68
N LYS A 67 -22.66 6.43 18.92
CA LYS A 67 -21.84 5.65 17.99
C LYS A 67 -20.52 6.35 17.58
N PRO A 68 -19.65 6.73 18.54
CA PRO A 68 -18.39 7.39 18.21
C PRO A 68 -17.50 6.44 17.40
N TRP A 69 -16.75 7.01 16.45
CA TRP A 69 -15.89 6.22 15.56
C TRP A 69 -14.61 6.98 15.22
N TRP A 70 -13.58 6.20 14.90
CA TRP A 70 -12.32 6.64 14.33
C TRP A 70 -12.05 5.82 13.08
N ARG A 71 -11.52 6.45 12.02
CA ARG A 71 -11.21 5.80 10.75
C ARG A 71 -9.80 6.13 10.30
N LEU A 72 -9.12 5.09 9.82
CA LEU A 72 -7.90 5.14 9.04
C LEU A 72 -8.19 4.90 7.56
N ASP A 73 -7.65 5.75 6.70
CA ASP A 73 -7.53 5.56 5.25
C ASP A 73 -6.08 5.19 4.91
N LEU A 74 -5.87 3.94 4.50
CA LEU A 74 -4.57 3.39 4.08
C LEU A 74 -4.14 3.83 2.67
N LEU A 75 -4.94 4.68 2.01
CA LEU A 75 -4.76 5.23 0.65
C LEU A 75 -4.92 4.23 -0.50
N LYS A 76 -4.71 2.95 -0.22
CA LYS A 76 -4.89 1.81 -1.15
C LYS A 76 -5.39 0.60 -0.38
N THR A 77 -5.91 -0.39 -1.09
CA THR A 77 -6.44 -1.63 -0.49
C THR A 77 -5.30 -2.57 -0.10
N TYR A 78 -5.37 -3.09 1.13
CA TYR A 78 -4.46 -4.10 1.67
C TYR A 78 -5.23 -5.36 2.05
N GLN A 79 -4.54 -6.51 2.06
CA GLN A 79 -4.90 -7.66 2.88
C GLN A 79 -4.39 -7.40 4.30
N ILE A 80 -5.32 -7.12 5.21
CA ILE A 80 -5.03 -6.76 6.60
C ILE A 80 -4.98 -8.03 7.45
N ASN A 81 -3.80 -8.29 8.02
CA ASN A 81 -3.53 -9.47 8.85
C ASN A 81 -3.91 -9.25 10.30
N THR A 82 -3.47 -8.12 10.89
CA THR A 82 -3.75 -7.81 12.29
C THR A 82 -3.99 -6.32 12.53
N VAL A 83 -4.80 -6.02 13.55
CA VAL A 83 -4.94 -4.68 14.12
C VAL A 83 -4.59 -4.75 15.61
N THR A 84 -3.65 -3.94 16.07
CA THR A 84 -3.26 -3.82 17.48
C THR A 84 -3.75 -2.48 18.01
N ILE A 85 -4.42 -2.48 19.16
CA ILE A 85 -4.97 -1.27 19.78
C ILE A 85 -4.39 -1.11 21.18
N THR A 86 -3.84 0.07 21.47
CA THR A 86 -3.41 0.47 22.82
C THR A 86 -4.52 1.27 23.51
N ASN A 87 -5.00 0.76 24.65
CA ASN A 87 -6.07 1.37 25.42
C ASN A 87 -5.54 2.39 26.45
N ARG A 88 -6.40 3.32 26.85
CA ARG A 88 -6.11 4.34 27.86
C ARG A 88 -5.76 3.72 29.23
N ARG A 89 -4.80 4.32 29.93
CA ARG A 89 -4.30 3.87 31.24
C ARG A 89 -4.87 4.63 32.43
N ASP A 90 -4.84 5.96 32.37
CA ASP A 90 -5.06 6.85 33.52
C ASP A 90 -6.50 6.85 34.03
N CYS A 91 -7.48 6.50 33.19
CA CYS A 91 -8.84 6.19 33.63
C CYS A 91 -9.61 5.44 32.55
N CYS A 92 -10.83 5.02 32.89
CA CYS A 92 -11.90 4.85 31.91
C CYS A 92 -11.65 3.77 30.85
N ALA A 93 -10.75 2.82 31.11
CA ALA A 93 -10.36 1.77 30.17
C ALA A 93 -11.56 0.94 29.67
N ALA A 94 -12.61 0.79 30.49
CA ALA A 94 -13.81 0.04 30.12
C ALA A 94 -14.66 0.68 29.01
N ARG A 95 -14.43 1.95 28.64
CA ARG A 95 -15.21 2.65 27.61
C ARG A 95 -15.11 2.00 26.22
N ILE A 96 -13.98 1.37 25.91
CA ILE A 96 -13.77 0.66 24.64
C ILE A 96 -14.50 -0.69 24.57
N ASN A 97 -15.02 -1.21 25.69
CA ASN A 97 -15.67 -2.52 25.72
C ASN A 97 -16.89 -2.54 24.80
N GLY A 98 -16.94 -3.50 23.88
CA GLY A 98 -17.97 -3.61 22.85
C GLY A 98 -17.68 -2.84 21.56
N ALA A 99 -16.53 -2.14 21.45
CA ALA A 99 -16.10 -1.54 20.20
C ALA A 99 -15.84 -2.61 19.13
N GLU A 100 -15.96 -2.22 17.86
CA GLU A 100 -15.83 -3.11 16.72
C GLU A 100 -14.73 -2.60 15.79
N ILE A 101 -13.92 -3.52 15.27
CA ILE A 101 -12.95 -3.25 14.21
C ILE A 101 -13.59 -3.67 12.89
N ARG A 102 -13.66 -2.75 11.94
CA ARG A 102 -14.29 -2.96 10.63
C ARG A 102 -13.33 -2.60 9.51
N ILE A 103 -13.31 -3.45 8.48
CA ILE A 103 -12.33 -3.38 7.39
C ILE A 103 -13.04 -3.52 6.07
N GLY A 104 -12.76 -2.63 5.13
CA GLY A 104 -13.27 -2.71 3.76
C GLY A 104 -13.01 -1.45 2.95
N ASP A 105 -13.61 -1.37 1.77
CA ASP A 105 -13.44 -0.27 0.81
C ASP A 105 -14.65 0.68 0.75
N SER A 106 -15.73 0.41 1.48
CA SER A 106 -16.92 1.26 1.49
C SER A 106 -16.77 2.43 2.45
N LEU A 107 -17.32 3.58 2.06
CA LEU A 107 -17.51 4.75 2.93
C LEU A 107 -18.94 4.88 3.47
N SER A 108 -19.81 3.88 3.24
CA SER A 108 -21.15 3.84 3.84
C SER A 108 -21.05 3.89 5.36
N ASP A 109 -21.86 4.77 5.98
CA ASP A 109 -21.75 5.15 7.40
C ASP A 109 -20.30 5.46 7.82
N ASN A 110 -19.59 6.28 7.03
CA ASN A 110 -18.16 6.57 7.22
C ASN A 110 -17.24 5.34 7.21
N GLY A 111 -17.69 4.19 6.69
CA GLY A 111 -16.97 2.92 6.72
C GLY A 111 -17.36 2.03 7.91
N ASN A 112 -18.30 2.45 8.75
CA ASN A 112 -18.80 1.65 9.86
C ASN A 112 -19.75 0.52 9.41
N ASP A 113 -20.16 0.49 8.14
CA ASP A 113 -20.91 -0.63 7.57
C ASP A 113 -20.01 -1.73 7.01
N ASN A 114 -18.69 -1.50 6.92
CA ASN A 114 -17.76 -2.51 6.42
C ASN A 114 -17.79 -3.79 7.28
N PRO A 115 -17.42 -4.95 6.68
CA PRO A 115 -17.32 -6.22 7.40
C PRO A 115 -16.53 -6.11 8.70
N ARG A 116 -17.00 -6.80 9.72
CA ARG A 116 -16.39 -6.78 11.05
C ARG A 116 -15.22 -7.77 11.12
N CYS A 117 -14.03 -7.27 11.43
CA CYS A 117 -12.89 -8.11 11.79
C CYS A 117 -13.05 -8.68 13.20
N ALA A 118 -13.32 -7.83 14.19
CA ALA A 118 -13.39 -8.25 15.59
C ALA A 118 -14.33 -7.38 16.43
N VAL A 119 -14.77 -7.94 17.56
CA VAL A 119 -15.39 -7.19 18.67
C VAL A 119 -14.38 -7.16 19.82
N ILE A 120 -14.13 -5.96 20.33
CA ILE A 120 -13.26 -5.73 21.48
C ILE A 120 -14.08 -5.98 22.75
N SER A 121 -13.98 -7.18 23.32
CA SER A 121 -14.67 -7.49 24.59
C SER A 121 -14.17 -6.60 25.73
N SER A 122 -12.84 -6.52 25.90
CA SER A 122 -12.17 -5.61 26.82
C SER A 122 -10.67 -5.55 26.50
N ILE A 123 -10.04 -4.40 26.74
CA ILE A 123 -8.57 -4.25 26.76
C ILE A 123 -8.19 -3.68 28.13
N LYS A 124 -7.21 -4.29 28.81
CA LYS A 124 -6.76 -3.80 30.13
C LYS A 124 -6.18 -2.39 30.00
N ALA A 125 -6.33 -1.60 31.08
CA ALA A 125 -5.85 -0.22 31.12
C ALA A 125 -4.37 -0.12 30.75
N GLY A 126 -4.05 0.73 29.77
CA GLY A 126 -2.68 1.00 29.33
C GLY A 126 -1.99 -0.11 28.54
N THR A 127 -2.70 -1.20 28.23
CA THR A 127 -2.14 -2.33 27.48
C THR A 127 -2.53 -2.28 26.02
N SER A 128 -1.76 -2.99 25.19
CA SER A 128 -2.07 -3.23 23.78
C SER A 128 -2.68 -4.62 23.61
N GLN A 129 -3.68 -4.75 22.74
CA GLN A 129 -4.21 -6.04 22.33
C GLN A 129 -4.25 -6.14 20.80
N THR A 130 -3.79 -7.27 20.29
CA THR A 130 -3.77 -7.60 18.85
C THR A 130 -4.98 -8.44 18.49
N PHE A 131 -5.63 -8.08 17.39
CA PHE A 131 -6.78 -8.76 16.80
C PHE A 131 -6.37 -9.28 15.43
N VAL A 132 -6.63 -10.57 15.17
CA VAL A 132 -6.31 -11.22 13.90
C VAL A 132 -7.49 -11.04 12.95
N CYS A 133 -7.24 -10.45 11.79
CA CYS A 133 -8.23 -10.15 10.75
C CYS A 133 -8.11 -11.07 9.52
N ASN A 134 -7.23 -12.08 9.56
CA ASN A 134 -7.16 -13.17 8.55
C ASN A 134 -7.07 -12.70 7.09
N GLY A 135 -6.34 -11.61 6.82
CA GLY A 135 -6.14 -11.12 5.46
C GLY A 135 -7.37 -10.41 4.87
N MET A 136 -8.28 -9.90 5.70
CA MET A 136 -9.42 -9.10 5.23
C MET A 136 -8.97 -7.97 4.31
N GLU A 137 -9.64 -7.84 3.17
CA GLU A 137 -9.32 -6.83 2.17
C GLU A 137 -9.98 -5.49 2.52
N GLY A 138 -9.20 -4.42 2.55
CA GLY A 138 -9.74 -3.09 2.75
C GLY A 138 -8.70 -1.97 2.70
N ARG A 139 -9.16 -0.82 2.23
CA ARG A 139 -8.48 0.48 2.32
C ARG A 139 -8.77 1.19 3.64
N TYR A 140 -9.96 0.97 4.21
CA TYR A 140 -10.41 1.62 5.44
C TYR A 140 -10.37 0.67 6.62
N VAL A 141 -9.85 1.15 7.76
CA VAL A 141 -9.97 0.50 9.07
C VAL A 141 -10.73 1.43 9.99
N ASN A 142 -11.91 0.99 10.43
CA ASN A 142 -12.76 1.73 11.36
C ASN A 142 -12.76 1.06 12.73
N ILE A 143 -12.69 1.87 13.78
CA ILE A 143 -12.96 1.45 15.16
C ILE A 143 -14.18 2.23 15.62
N VAL A 144 -15.28 1.53 15.90
CA VAL A 144 -16.58 2.13 16.24
C VAL A 144 -17.16 1.51 17.51
N ILE A 145 -17.72 2.33 18.40
CA ILE A 145 -18.52 1.82 19.53
C ILE A 145 -19.99 1.82 19.11
N PRO A 146 -20.60 0.69 18.76
CA PRO A 146 -21.98 0.64 18.30
C PRO A 146 -22.98 0.86 19.44
N GLY A 147 -24.19 1.30 19.08
CA GLY A 147 -25.39 1.18 19.91
C GLY A 147 -25.46 2.02 21.19
N ARG A 148 -24.48 2.87 21.49
CA ARG A 148 -24.51 3.71 22.70
C ARG A 148 -23.81 5.05 22.55
N ARG A 149 -24.08 5.94 23.50
CA ARG A 149 -23.32 7.19 23.68
C ARG A 149 -22.07 6.96 24.51
N GLU A 150 -20.89 7.25 23.96
CA GLU A 150 -19.63 7.00 24.65
C GLU A 150 -18.52 7.92 24.13
N PHE A 151 -17.40 8.00 24.86
CA PHE A 151 -16.13 8.52 24.36
C PHE A 151 -15.29 7.37 23.79
N LEU A 152 -14.88 7.48 22.53
CA LEU A 152 -13.85 6.59 21.98
C LEU A 152 -12.47 7.21 22.25
N THR A 153 -11.58 6.43 22.85
CA THR A 153 -10.18 6.82 23.08
C THR A 153 -9.26 5.73 22.57
N LEU A 154 -8.29 6.11 21.73
CA LEU A 154 -7.30 5.20 21.15
C LEU A 154 -5.92 5.82 21.34
N CYS A 155 -5.01 5.12 22.03
CA CYS A 155 -3.66 5.64 22.29
C CYS A 155 -2.60 5.11 21.32
N GLU A 156 -2.91 4.08 20.54
CA GLU A 156 -2.17 3.70 19.35
C GLU A 156 -3.02 2.66 18.61
N VAL A 157 -3.01 2.71 17.29
CA VAL A 157 -3.61 1.75 16.37
C VAL A 157 -2.53 1.36 15.39
N GLU A 158 -2.14 0.10 15.44
CA GLU A 158 -1.15 -0.46 14.54
C GLU A 158 -1.82 -1.47 13.63
N VAL A 159 -1.56 -1.40 12.33
CA VAL A 159 -2.15 -2.29 11.35
C VAL A 159 -1.02 -3.02 10.64
N THR A 160 -1.10 -4.35 10.53
CA THR A 160 -0.19 -5.13 9.70
C THR A 160 -0.94 -5.72 8.52
N GLY A 161 -0.30 -5.76 7.36
CA GLY A 161 -0.90 -6.27 6.14
C GLY A 161 0.02 -6.15 4.93
N GLN A 162 -0.47 -6.60 3.79
CA GLN A 162 0.25 -6.58 2.51
C GLN A 162 -0.64 -5.96 1.42
N VAL A 163 -0.04 -5.23 0.48
CA VAL A 163 -0.78 -4.60 -0.63
C VAL A 163 -1.30 -5.70 -1.56
N LEU A 164 -2.55 -5.60 -2.01
CA LEU A 164 -3.18 -6.61 -2.87
C LEU A 164 -2.69 -6.62 -4.32
N ASP A 165 -2.32 -5.46 -4.85
CA ASP A 165 -1.76 -5.36 -6.20
C ASP A 165 -0.46 -4.54 -6.15
N PRO A 166 0.67 -5.17 -5.79
CA PRO A 166 1.90 -4.42 -5.57
C PRO A 166 2.61 -4.06 -6.87
N ASN A 167 2.00 -4.22 -8.07
CA ASN A 167 2.58 -3.78 -9.34
C ASN A 167 2.87 -2.27 -9.30
N ILE A 168 4.05 -1.90 -8.79
CA ILE A 168 4.47 -0.52 -8.65
C ILE A 168 4.89 0.10 -9.99
N ALA A 169 4.99 -0.70 -11.05
CA ALA A 169 5.40 -0.22 -12.36
C ALA A 169 4.31 0.64 -13.03
N ARG A 170 3.03 0.33 -12.78
CA ARG A 170 1.89 1.10 -13.31
C ARG A 170 1.91 2.57 -12.93
N GLY A 171 2.61 2.93 -11.84
CA GLY A 171 2.73 4.30 -11.35
C GLY A 171 4.04 4.99 -11.76
N GLY A 172 4.91 4.34 -12.51
CA GLY A 172 6.20 4.89 -12.92
C GLY A 172 6.17 5.59 -14.27
N ASN A 173 7.24 6.33 -14.56
CA ASN A 173 7.46 6.96 -15.85
C ASN A 173 8.38 6.09 -16.70
N VAL A 174 8.05 5.91 -17.97
CA VAL A 174 8.79 5.00 -18.85
C VAL A 174 9.34 5.73 -20.06
N ILE A 175 10.56 5.38 -20.44
CA ILE A 175 11.21 5.85 -21.66
C ILE A 175 12.02 4.73 -22.30
N GLN A 176 12.43 4.97 -23.53
CA GLN A 176 12.73 3.94 -24.50
C GLN A 176 13.69 4.52 -25.53
N SER A 177 14.71 3.78 -25.97
CA SER A 177 15.80 4.34 -26.78
C SER A 177 15.36 4.89 -28.13
N SER A 178 14.30 4.32 -28.71
CA SER A 178 13.66 4.80 -29.93
C SER A 178 12.24 4.28 -30.07
N LEU A 179 11.43 4.87 -30.94
CA LEU A 179 10.05 4.45 -31.20
C LEU A 179 9.93 3.84 -32.59
N TYR A 180 9.47 2.59 -32.68
CA TYR A 180 9.01 1.96 -33.91
C TYR A 180 7.49 2.00 -33.97
N GLU A 181 6.96 2.63 -35.03
CA GLU A 181 5.52 2.81 -35.26
C GLU A 181 4.79 3.34 -34.00
N ASP A 182 3.84 2.58 -33.47
CA ASP A 182 3.01 2.94 -32.34
C ASP A 182 3.37 2.19 -31.04
N GLY A 183 4.53 1.53 -31.01
CA GLY A 183 5.05 0.74 -29.89
C GLY A 183 5.57 1.60 -28.73
N ILE A 184 4.75 2.52 -28.23
CA ILE A 184 5.09 3.47 -27.15
C ILE A 184 5.46 2.75 -25.85
N PRO A 185 6.41 3.27 -25.03
CA PRO A 185 6.94 2.60 -23.85
C PRO A 185 5.91 2.32 -22.74
N GLU A 186 4.80 3.06 -22.68
CA GLU A 186 3.74 2.93 -21.66
C GLU A 186 2.99 1.61 -21.77
N ARG A 187 2.98 1.00 -22.98
CA ARG A 187 2.49 -0.36 -23.18
C ARG A 187 3.31 -1.41 -22.45
N ALA A 188 4.39 -1.02 -21.77
CA ALA A 188 5.15 -1.86 -20.84
C ALA A 188 4.75 -1.68 -19.36
N ILE A 189 3.79 -0.83 -19.04
CA ILE A 189 3.22 -0.76 -17.68
C ILE A 189 1.70 -0.55 -17.68
N ASP A 190 1.01 -0.77 -18.79
CA ASP A 190 -0.45 -0.58 -18.92
C ASP A 190 -1.31 -1.60 -18.14
N GLY A 191 -0.71 -2.67 -17.62
CA GLY A 191 -1.39 -3.71 -16.86
C GLY A 191 -2.05 -4.83 -17.69
N ASN A 192 -1.85 -4.86 -19.01
CA ASN A 192 -2.38 -5.86 -19.93
C ASN A 192 -1.24 -6.74 -20.50
N CYS A 193 -1.28 -8.05 -20.22
CA CYS A 193 -0.25 -9.01 -20.65
C CYS A 193 -0.50 -9.62 -22.04
N ALA A 194 -1.31 -8.97 -22.89
CA ALA A 194 -1.55 -9.40 -24.25
C ALA A 194 -0.24 -9.41 -25.08
N SER A 195 0.17 -10.60 -25.52
CA SER A 195 1.50 -10.84 -26.08
C SER A 195 1.57 -10.72 -27.61
N ASN A 196 0.44 -10.57 -28.31
CA ASN A 196 0.43 -10.45 -29.77
C ASN A 196 0.46 -8.98 -30.19
N TRP A 197 1.27 -8.63 -31.20
CA TRP A 197 1.49 -7.24 -31.62
C TRP A 197 0.19 -6.51 -31.99
N VAL A 198 -0.70 -7.21 -32.68
CA VAL A 198 -2.01 -6.69 -33.11
C VAL A 198 -2.93 -6.32 -31.94
N GLN A 199 -2.65 -6.79 -30.72
CA GLN A 199 -3.40 -6.46 -29.51
C GLN A 199 -2.97 -5.13 -28.88
N ARG A 200 -1.93 -4.47 -29.43
CA ARG A 200 -1.48 -3.12 -29.05
C ARG A 200 -1.12 -2.95 -27.56
N SER A 201 -0.64 -4.02 -26.93
CA SER A 201 -0.05 -4.01 -25.58
C SER A 201 1.45 -4.34 -25.58
N CYS A 202 2.06 -4.32 -26.76
CA CYS A 202 3.51 -4.45 -26.91
C CYS A 202 4.12 -3.10 -27.29
N THR A 203 5.26 -2.85 -26.71
CA THR A 203 6.22 -1.76 -26.92
C THR A 203 7.23 -2.16 -28.01
N HIS A 204 7.88 -1.20 -28.70
CA HIS A 204 8.81 -1.53 -29.81
C HIS A 204 9.83 -0.42 -30.12
N THR A 205 11.13 -0.75 -30.13
CA THR A 205 12.23 0.10 -30.62
C THR A 205 12.44 -0.08 -32.12
N ASN A 206 13.15 0.84 -32.76
CA ASN A 206 13.83 0.56 -34.02
C ASN A 206 14.95 -0.48 -33.84
N ASN A 207 15.56 -0.90 -34.95
CA ASN A 207 16.71 -1.80 -34.93
C ASN A 207 18.01 -1.05 -34.60
N ASP A 208 18.11 -0.54 -33.38
CA ASP A 208 19.28 0.21 -32.92
C ASP A 208 20.39 -0.73 -32.41
N PHE A 209 21.60 -0.19 -32.26
CA PHE A 209 22.68 -0.86 -31.53
C PHE A 209 22.50 -0.64 -30.03
N LYS A 210 22.44 -1.72 -29.23
CA LYS A 210 22.19 -1.68 -27.76
C LYS A 210 20.95 -0.86 -27.34
N PRO A 211 19.77 -1.14 -27.90
CA PRO A 211 18.53 -0.46 -27.51
C PRO A 211 18.11 -0.86 -26.09
N TRP A 212 17.31 0.01 -25.45
CA TRP A 212 17.02 -0.08 -24.02
C TRP A 212 15.64 0.47 -23.67
N TRP A 213 15.13 0.02 -22.52
CA TRP A 213 13.97 0.55 -21.81
C TRP A 213 14.32 0.92 -20.40
N ARG A 214 13.66 1.96 -19.90
CA ARG A 214 13.81 2.37 -18.52
C ARG A 214 12.48 2.77 -17.92
N LEU A 215 12.25 2.26 -16.73
CA LEU A 215 11.19 2.66 -15.81
C LEU A 215 11.78 3.44 -14.65
N ASP A 216 11.32 4.67 -14.46
CA ASP A 216 11.52 5.47 -13.27
C ASP A 216 10.34 5.28 -12.33
N LEU A 217 10.60 4.66 -11.17
CA LEU A 217 9.60 4.39 -10.15
C LEU A 217 9.29 5.60 -9.26
N LEU A 218 9.91 6.77 -9.51
CA LEU A 218 9.72 8.06 -8.83
C LEU A 218 10.18 8.12 -7.37
N LYS A 219 10.40 6.96 -6.76
CA LYS A 219 11.02 6.78 -5.45
C LYS A 219 11.78 5.47 -5.43
N THR A 220 12.67 5.33 -4.46
CA THR A 220 13.48 4.13 -4.32
C THR A 220 12.65 2.98 -3.74
N TYR A 221 12.75 1.82 -4.39
CA TYR A 221 12.18 0.57 -3.93
C TYR A 221 13.27 -0.50 -3.89
N GLN A 222 13.10 -1.46 -3.00
CA GLN A 222 13.82 -2.72 -3.04
C GLN A 222 13.02 -3.66 -3.96
N ILE A 223 13.66 -4.12 -5.03
CA ILE A 223 13.01 -4.90 -6.09
C ILE A 223 13.29 -6.38 -5.86
N ASN A 224 12.24 -7.19 -5.71
CA ASN A 224 12.38 -8.63 -5.46
C ASN A 224 12.28 -9.46 -6.74
N THR A 225 11.30 -9.13 -7.59
CA THR A 225 10.94 -9.93 -8.75
C THR A 225 10.68 -9.03 -9.94
N VAL A 226 11.16 -9.49 -11.10
CA VAL A 226 10.87 -8.91 -12.41
C VAL A 226 10.32 -10.02 -13.34
N THR A 227 9.03 -9.96 -13.69
CA THR A 227 8.27 -10.97 -14.47
C THR A 227 7.97 -10.58 -15.93
N ILE A 228 8.78 -10.98 -16.91
CA ILE A 228 8.63 -10.51 -18.30
C ILE A 228 7.59 -11.31 -19.10
N THR A 229 6.63 -10.62 -19.74
CA THR A 229 5.79 -11.19 -20.81
C THR A 229 6.47 -10.98 -22.17
N ASN A 230 6.90 -12.06 -22.81
CA ASN A 230 7.53 -12.01 -24.13
C ASN A 230 6.48 -11.99 -25.26
N ARG A 231 6.90 -11.54 -26.45
CA ARG A 231 6.08 -11.54 -27.65
C ARG A 231 5.66 -12.95 -28.04
N GLY A 232 4.36 -13.16 -28.25
CA GLY A 232 3.76 -14.48 -28.44
C GLY A 232 3.44 -14.86 -29.88
N ASP A 233 3.34 -13.88 -30.79
CA ASP A 233 2.95 -14.10 -32.20
C ASP A 233 4.14 -14.33 -33.14
N CYS A 234 5.29 -13.72 -32.89
CA CYS A 234 6.52 -13.97 -33.63
C CYS A 234 7.77 -13.48 -32.88
N CYS A 235 8.93 -13.91 -33.38
CA CYS A 235 10.25 -13.42 -32.97
C CYS A 235 10.55 -13.45 -31.44
N PRO A 236 10.11 -14.46 -30.67
CA PRO A 236 10.35 -14.50 -29.22
C PRO A 236 11.84 -14.53 -28.87
N GLU A 237 12.70 -15.01 -29.78
CA GLU A 237 14.15 -15.10 -29.61
C GLU A 237 14.84 -13.74 -29.52
N ARG A 238 14.18 -12.64 -29.90
CA ARG A 238 14.75 -11.29 -29.88
C ARG A 238 15.11 -10.78 -28.49
N ILE A 239 14.49 -11.33 -27.45
CA ILE A 239 14.81 -10.97 -26.04
C ILE A 239 16.05 -11.72 -25.52
N ASN A 240 16.56 -12.72 -26.24
CA ASN A 240 17.64 -13.56 -25.76
C ASN A 240 18.91 -12.73 -25.52
N GLY A 241 19.46 -12.84 -24.31
CA GLY A 241 20.64 -12.07 -23.88
C GLY A 241 20.32 -10.67 -23.37
N ALA A 242 19.05 -10.29 -23.24
CA ALA A 242 18.68 -9.07 -22.54
C ALA A 242 19.10 -9.12 -21.06
N GLU A 243 19.50 -7.98 -20.53
CA GLU A 243 19.98 -7.82 -19.16
C GLU A 243 19.05 -6.87 -18.40
N ILE A 244 18.79 -7.19 -17.14
CA ILE A 244 18.01 -6.34 -16.24
C ILE A 244 19.02 -5.64 -15.34
N HIS A 245 18.91 -4.32 -15.21
CA HIS A 245 19.76 -3.51 -14.35
C HIS A 245 18.88 -2.68 -13.40
N ILE A 246 19.22 -2.67 -12.12
CA ILE A 246 18.40 -2.03 -11.07
C ILE A 246 19.28 -1.12 -10.22
N GLY A 247 18.95 0.17 -10.17
CA GLY A 247 19.63 1.12 -9.30
C GLY A 247 19.16 2.55 -9.48
N ASN A 248 19.81 3.48 -8.78
CA ASN A 248 19.42 4.90 -8.74
C ASN A 248 20.28 5.77 -9.67
N SER A 249 21.24 5.21 -10.40
CA SER A 249 22.10 5.97 -11.33
C SER A 249 21.46 6.07 -12.72
N LEU A 250 21.61 7.23 -13.36
CA LEU A 250 21.22 7.46 -14.75
C LEU A 250 22.40 7.35 -15.74
N ASN A 251 23.59 6.97 -15.26
CA ASN A 251 24.75 6.73 -16.13
C ASN A 251 24.40 5.66 -17.19
N ASP A 252 24.71 5.95 -18.44
CA ASP A 252 24.33 5.12 -19.60
C ASP A 252 22.83 4.75 -19.60
N ASN A 253 21.97 5.75 -19.36
CA ASN A 253 20.52 5.59 -19.22
C ASN A 253 20.10 4.55 -18.14
N GLY A 254 20.97 4.27 -17.17
CA GLY A 254 20.72 3.29 -16.11
C GLY A 254 21.30 1.90 -16.38
N ASN A 255 21.88 1.66 -17.56
CA ASN A 255 22.57 0.40 -17.87
C ASN A 255 23.88 0.21 -17.08
N GLY A 256 24.39 1.27 -16.44
CA GLY A 256 25.53 1.20 -15.53
C GLY A 256 25.20 0.70 -14.12
N ASN A 257 23.93 0.44 -13.80
CA ASN A 257 23.54 -0.11 -12.50
C ASN A 257 23.87 -1.62 -12.40
N PRO A 258 23.94 -2.20 -11.19
CA PRO A 258 24.09 -3.64 -11.00
C PRO A 258 22.99 -4.43 -11.72
N ARG A 259 23.36 -5.64 -12.18
CA ARG A 259 22.42 -6.65 -12.69
C ARG A 259 21.71 -7.37 -11.56
#